data_AF-A0A2U1QDI0-F1
#
_entry.id   AF-A0A2U1QDI0-F1
#
_cell.length_a   1.000
_cell.length_b   1.000
_cell.length_c   1.000
_cell.angle_alpha   90.00
_cell.angle_beta   90.00
_cell.angle_gamma   90.00
#
_symmetry.space_group_name_H-M   'P 1'
#
loop_
_entity.id
_entity.type
_entity.pdbx_description
1 polymer ?
#
loop_
_entity_poly.entity_id
_entity_poly.type
_entity_poly.pdbx_seq_one_letter_code
_entity_poly.pdbx_strand_id
1 'polypeptide(L)'
;MALYCCLKLGIPDVIHNHDKPITLQELVSKLNIPIEKTLHLKRLMRLLIHSNFFYVTKFLIRDDKDEKEGYVPTLSSKLLLKNTSEKLEKLPSLLPFANLMLDPEFIYYWQIQGSWFEGNASTTFESCKGEFANKNPKFNKLFNEAMESNSKMMNFVVKDNKEMFVGCGKNVLHDWSDEEVLKILDKCNQSTSFARDDGKQRKAIIIEMVIDDHDRHDILVTKLLCDVTMMVNLEGKERTEDEWMRLFLKAGFSRYKITRTYGEITGSILWIVQNSNTQPYIFKVAQRENEITQVKTQVFCGKQKYHNHYRLMGINQRLGGANELFEAQAHIYRHIFNYATSMSLKCALELGIPDIIHDHEKPITIQELVSKLNFPVEKTNNLQRLMRSLLPFANLVLDPVFVTPWQFLGKWFNGNESTVFETAHETPLWKYANKNPGFNKLFNDAMASDSQMMSLVVRDSKEIFESVDSLVDVGGGTGLNAKILLEAFPEMTCTVFDLPHVVANKIETQNLKYVGGDMFHSIPSSDVVFFKNVLHNWNDECVLKILKRCREAITGASDNGKSGKVIIIDMILDENHDRHETTETKLVFDILMMVLLTGRERTKIEWEKLFVEAGFNRYKITPIFGLRSLMEVFP
;
A
#
# COMPACT_ATOMS: atom_id res chain seq x y z
N MET A 1 -4.01 2.63 -2.61
CA MET A 1 -4.97 2.82 -3.74
C MET A 1 -6.37 2.27 -3.47
N ALA A 2 -6.55 1.08 -2.87
CA ALA A 2 -7.89 0.59 -2.49
C ALA A 2 -8.68 1.59 -1.62
N LEU A 3 -8.01 2.20 -0.62
CA LEU A 3 -8.59 3.29 0.19
C LEU A 3 -9.00 4.49 -0.68
N TYR A 4 -8.18 4.92 -1.64
CA TYR A 4 -8.52 6.02 -2.55
C TYR A 4 -9.80 5.75 -3.33
N CYS A 5 -9.95 4.53 -3.87
CA CYS A 5 -11.17 4.12 -4.56
C CYS A 5 -12.39 4.17 -3.63
N CYS A 6 -12.27 3.64 -2.41
CA CYS A 6 -13.30 3.71 -1.38
C CYS A 6 -13.77 5.15 -1.12
N LEU A 7 -12.84 6.09 -1.01
CA LEU A 7 -13.13 7.51 -0.82
C LEU A 7 -13.82 8.14 -2.05
N LYS A 8 -13.37 7.82 -3.26
CA LYS A 8 -13.98 8.31 -4.51
C LYS A 8 -15.40 7.82 -4.70
N LEU A 9 -15.67 6.57 -4.36
CA LEU A 9 -17.01 5.98 -4.38
C LEU A 9 -17.90 6.55 -3.27
N GLY A 10 -17.34 7.14 -2.21
CA GLY A 10 -18.11 7.65 -1.07
C GLY A 10 -18.64 6.53 -0.17
N ILE A 11 -17.96 5.38 -0.14
CA ILE A 11 -18.32 4.23 0.70
C ILE A 11 -18.46 4.63 2.18
N PRO A 12 -17.51 5.38 2.80
CA PRO A 12 -17.65 5.76 4.21
C PRO A 12 -18.94 6.54 4.47
N ASP A 13 -19.28 7.50 3.61
CA ASP A 13 -20.49 8.32 3.73
C ASP A 13 -21.76 7.47 3.59
N VAL A 14 -21.80 6.56 2.61
CA VAL A 14 -22.97 5.69 2.38
C VAL A 14 -23.21 4.75 3.55
N ILE A 15 -22.16 4.11 4.07
CA ILE A 15 -22.27 3.21 5.22
C ILE A 15 -22.67 4.02 6.47
N HIS A 16 -22.03 5.16 6.72
CA HIS A 16 -22.33 5.98 7.89
C HIS A 16 -23.77 6.51 7.91
N ASN A 17 -24.22 7.08 6.79
CA ASN A 17 -25.57 7.65 6.67
C ASN A 17 -26.68 6.59 6.63
N HIS A 18 -26.35 5.29 6.62
CA HIS A 18 -27.34 4.23 6.71
C HIS A 18 -27.90 4.05 8.13
N ASP A 19 -27.22 4.56 9.16
CA ASP A 19 -27.59 4.50 10.59
C ASP A 19 -27.75 3.06 11.18
N LYS A 20 -27.53 2.01 10.39
CA LYS A 20 -27.54 0.59 10.78
C LYS A 20 -26.51 -0.20 9.94
N PRO A 21 -26.18 -1.45 10.27
CA PRO A 21 -25.33 -2.28 9.41
C PRO A 21 -25.92 -2.39 8.00
N ILE A 22 -25.10 -2.10 6.99
CA ILE A 22 -25.53 -2.10 5.57
C ILE A 22 -25.09 -3.38 4.87
N THR A 23 -26.01 -4.07 4.21
CA THR A 23 -25.66 -5.26 3.43
C THR A 23 -24.90 -4.89 2.15
N LEU A 24 -24.19 -5.86 1.56
CA LEU A 24 -23.53 -5.65 0.26
C LEU A 24 -24.49 -5.18 -0.83
N GLN A 25 -25.71 -5.74 -0.90
CA GLN A 25 -26.68 -5.33 -1.92
C GLN A 25 -27.21 -3.92 -1.71
N GLU A 26 -27.50 -3.53 -0.47
CA GLU A 26 -27.88 -2.15 -0.15
C GLU A 26 -26.76 -1.17 -0.47
N LEU A 27 -25.50 -1.55 -0.21
CA LEU A 27 -24.33 -0.74 -0.53
C LEU A 27 -24.15 -0.56 -2.04
N VAL A 28 -24.23 -1.64 -2.83
CA VAL A 28 -24.20 -1.60 -4.30
C VAL A 28 -25.30 -0.67 -4.83
N SER A 29 -26.53 -0.82 -4.34
CA SER A 29 -27.66 0.01 -4.75
C SER A 29 -27.45 1.48 -4.43
N LYS A 30 -27.04 1.82 -3.20
CA LYS A 30 -26.81 3.22 -2.80
C LYS A 30 -25.64 3.89 -3.51
N LEU A 31 -24.64 3.11 -3.91
CA LEU A 31 -23.50 3.60 -4.71
C LEU A 31 -23.80 3.66 -6.21
N ASN A 32 -24.97 3.15 -6.65
CA ASN A 32 -25.32 2.97 -8.06
C ASN A 32 -24.29 2.15 -8.84
N ILE A 33 -23.68 1.14 -8.20
CA ILE A 33 -22.71 0.26 -8.85
C ILE A 33 -23.46 -0.76 -9.71
N PRO A 34 -23.02 -1.03 -10.97
CA PRO A 34 -23.60 -2.06 -11.81
C PRO A 34 -23.58 -3.44 -11.13
N ILE A 35 -24.65 -4.23 -11.30
CA ILE A 35 -24.84 -5.47 -10.54
C ILE A 35 -23.76 -6.50 -10.83
N GLU A 36 -23.22 -6.52 -12.05
CA GLU A 36 -22.09 -7.33 -12.49
C GLU A 36 -20.78 -6.97 -11.77
N LYS A 37 -20.70 -5.79 -11.15
CA LYS A 37 -19.54 -5.34 -10.33
C LYS A 37 -19.72 -5.56 -8.84
N THR A 38 -20.81 -6.19 -8.41
CA THR A 38 -21.07 -6.56 -7.01
C THR A 38 -19.94 -7.39 -6.41
N LEU A 39 -19.43 -8.40 -7.14
CA LEU A 39 -18.32 -9.25 -6.66
C LEU A 39 -17.03 -8.44 -6.50
N HIS A 40 -16.76 -7.49 -7.40
CA HIS A 40 -15.59 -6.61 -7.32
C HIS A 40 -15.66 -5.68 -6.11
N LEU A 41 -16.85 -5.14 -5.81
CA LEU A 41 -17.06 -4.36 -4.58
C LEU A 41 -16.88 -5.23 -3.33
N LYS A 42 -17.37 -6.48 -3.32
CA LYS A 42 -17.16 -7.41 -2.20
C LYS A 42 -15.67 -7.63 -1.93
N ARG A 43 -14.86 -7.83 -2.97
CA ARG A 43 -13.41 -8.02 -2.87
C ARG A 43 -12.72 -6.78 -2.31
N LEU A 44 -13.06 -5.59 -2.82
CA LEU A 44 -12.57 -4.32 -2.30
C LEU A 44 -12.91 -4.15 -0.81
N MET A 45 -14.16 -4.42 -0.43
CA MET A 45 -14.60 -4.34 0.96
C MET A 45 -13.85 -5.33 1.86
N ARG A 46 -13.62 -6.56 1.39
CA ARG A 46 -12.85 -7.58 2.15
C ARG A 46 -11.46 -7.08 2.51
N LEU A 47 -10.72 -6.46 1.57
CA LEU A 47 -9.43 -5.84 1.87
C LEU A 47 -9.57 -4.68 2.87
N LEU A 48 -10.57 -3.80 2.71
CA LEU A 48 -10.76 -2.66 3.62
C LEU A 48 -11.19 -3.06 5.04
N ILE A 49 -11.86 -4.21 5.17
CA ILE A 49 -12.20 -4.82 6.46
C ILE A 49 -10.95 -5.40 7.11
N HIS A 50 -10.15 -6.15 6.35
CA HIS A 50 -8.85 -6.65 6.83
C HIS A 50 -7.92 -5.51 7.27
N SER A 51 -7.95 -4.39 6.56
CA SER A 51 -7.27 -3.14 6.93
C SER A 51 -8.02 -2.29 7.97
N ASN A 52 -8.99 -2.83 8.72
CA ASN A 52 -9.67 -2.16 9.84
C ASN A 52 -10.33 -0.79 9.54
N PHE A 53 -10.70 -0.49 8.29
CA PHE A 53 -11.52 0.68 7.97
C PHE A 53 -13.02 0.43 8.21
N PHE A 54 -13.44 -0.83 8.14
CA PHE A 54 -14.80 -1.28 8.40
C PHE A 54 -14.76 -2.60 9.13
N TYR A 55 -15.86 -2.97 9.79
CA TYR A 55 -16.05 -4.33 10.29
C TYR A 55 -17.38 -4.88 9.83
N VAL A 56 -17.47 -6.21 9.83
CA VAL A 56 -18.71 -6.94 9.54
C VAL A 56 -19.37 -7.32 10.85
N THR A 57 -20.68 -7.11 10.94
CA THR A 57 -21.50 -7.60 12.05
C THR A 57 -22.66 -8.42 11.52
N LYS A 58 -23.10 -9.41 12.30
CA LYS A 58 -24.29 -10.21 11.99
C LYS A 58 -25.50 -9.62 12.66
N PHE A 59 -26.61 -9.51 11.94
CA PHE A 59 -27.86 -9.00 12.46
C PHE A 59 -29.06 -9.70 11.80
N LEU A 60 -30.17 -9.72 12.52
CA LEU A 60 -31.45 -10.26 12.05
C LEU A 60 -32.26 -9.14 11.39
N ILE A 61 -32.82 -9.41 10.22
CA ILE A 61 -33.89 -8.58 9.66
C ILE A 61 -35.19 -9.06 10.29
N ARG A 62 -36.01 -8.14 10.83
CA ARG A 62 -37.35 -8.50 11.33
C ARG A 62 -38.10 -9.21 10.21
N ASP A 63 -38.54 -10.44 10.49
CA ASP A 63 -39.24 -11.39 9.59
C ASP A 63 -38.36 -12.38 8.79
N ASP A 64 -37.03 -12.31 8.89
CA ASP A 64 -36.10 -13.28 8.28
C ASP A 64 -35.45 -14.16 9.38
N LYS A 65 -35.43 -15.49 9.20
CA LYS A 65 -34.76 -16.40 10.15
C LYS A 65 -33.25 -16.49 9.91
N ASP A 66 -32.78 -15.96 8.78
CA ASP A 66 -31.37 -16.03 8.40
C ASP A 66 -30.61 -14.77 8.88
N GLU A 67 -29.49 -15.00 9.57
CA GLU A 67 -28.55 -13.93 9.95
C GLU A 67 -27.92 -13.32 8.69
N LYS A 68 -27.93 -11.99 8.59
CA LYS A 68 -27.25 -11.26 7.51
C LYS A 68 -26.02 -10.56 8.03
N GLU A 69 -25.01 -10.48 7.17
CA GLU A 69 -23.80 -9.71 7.40
C GLU A 69 -23.98 -8.27 6.87
N GLY A 70 -23.59 -7.30 7.69
CA GLY A 70 -23.61 -5.88 7.34
C GLY A 70 -22.32 -5.18 7.70
N TYR A 71 -21.95 -4.21 6.88
CA TYR A 71 -20.78 -3.37 7.09
C TYR A 71 -21.07 -2.22 8.05
N VAL A 72 -20.11 -1.90 8.91
CA VAL A 72 -20.20 -0.83 9.90
C VAL A 72 -18.88 -0.04 9.90
N PRO A 73 -18.90 1.31 10.07
CA PRO A 73 -17.68 2.10 10.03
C PRO A 73 -16.90 2.01 11.36
N THR A 74 -15.57 1.96 11.25
CA THR A 74 -14.65 2.18 12.38
C THR A 74 -14.43 3.68 12.62
N LEU A 75 -13.66 4.04 13.66
CA LEU A 75 -13.30 5.43 13.91
C LEU A 75 -12.49 6.01 12.73
N SER A 76 -11.57 5.24 12.14
CA SER A 76 -10.79 5.68 10.97
C SER A 76 -11.66 6.02 9.77
N SER A 77 -12.68 5.22 9.43
CA SER A 77 -13.57 5.58 8.31
C SER A 77 -14.51 6.74 8.63
N LYS A 78 -14.87 6.95 9.91
CA LYS A 78 -15.62 8.16 10.34
C LYS A 78 -14.81 9.43 10.20
N LEU A 79 -13.49 9.39 10.41
CA LEU A 79 -12.61 10.52 10.14
C LEU A 79 -12.48 10.85 8.65
N LEU A 80 -12.98 9.98 7.76
CA LEU A 80 -12.91 10.13 6.31
C LEU A 80 -14.26 10.54 5.68
N LEU A 81 -15.24 10.97 6.47
CA LEU A 81 -16.55 11.43 5.99
C LEU A 81 -16.46 12.82 5.35
N LYS A 82 -17.27 13.09 4.30
CA LYS A 82 -17.36 14.40 3.64
C LYS A 82 -18.04 15.44 4.51
N ASN A 83 -19.15 15.04 5.15
CA ASN A 83 -19.95 15.88 6.03
C ASN A 83 -20.08 15.17 7.38
N THR A 84 -19.43 15.69 8.42
CA THR A 84 -19.79 15.29 9.79
C THR A 84 -21.15 15.91 10.09
N SER A 85 -22.20 15.09 10.01
CA SER A 85 -23.58 15.51 10.27
C SER A 85 -23.70 16.15 11.66
N GLU A 86 -24.77 16.92 11.90
CA GLU A 86 -25.07 17.46 13.25
C GLU A 86 -25.14 16.38 14.34
N LYS A 87 -25.32 15.09 13.97
CA LYS A 87 -25.34 13.94 14.88
C LYS A 87 -23.94 13.50 15.36
N LEU A 88 -22.87 13.78 14.60
CA LEU A 88 -21.49 13.64 15.08
C LEU A 88 -21.14 14.96 15.75
N GLU A 89 -20.87 14.97 17.06
CA GLU A 89 -20.37 16.18 17.72
C GLU A 89 -19.05 16.62 17.06
N LYS A 90 -19.12 17.52 16.08
CA LYS A 90 -18.02 18.30 15.49
C LYS A 90 -16.71 17.56 15.20
N LEU A 91 -16.73 16.26 14.88
CA LEU A 91 -15.52 15.54 14.50
C LEU A 91 -14.93 16.18 13.24
N PRO A 92 -13.63 16.49 13.24
CA PRO A 92 -12.95 17.01 12.06
C PRO A 92 -12.69 15.88 11.06
N SER A 93 -12.89 16.18 9.78
CA SER A 93 -12.62 15.25 8.70
C SER A 93 -11.18 15.35 8.23
N LEU A 94 -10.49 14.22 8.07
CA LEU A 94 -9.18 14.05 7.42
C LEU A 94 -9.31 13.74 5.92
N LEU A 95 -10.54 13.70 5.38
CA LEU A 95 -10.78 13.39 3.98
C LEU A 95 -10.03 14.33 3.00
N PRO A 96 -9.98 15.66 3.21
CA PRO A 96 -9.21 16.54 2.33
C PRO A 96 -7.71 16.17 2.28
N PHE A 97 -7.12 15.85 3.44
CA PHE A 97 -5.74 15.39 3.52
C PHE A 97 -5.54 14.06 2.79
N ALA A 98 -6.40 13.07 3.04
CA ALA A 98 -6.34 11.79 2.34
C ALA A 98 -6.47 11.94 0.82
N ASN A 99 -7.32 12.84 0.33
CA ASN A 99 -7.49 13.09 -1.10
C ASN A 99 -6.27 13.72 -1.75
N LEU A 100 -5.58 14.64 -1.07
CA LEU A 100 -4.34 15.23 -1.57
C LEU A 100 -3.23 14.18 -1.69
N MET A 101 -3.00 13.44 -0.61
CA MET A 101 -1.87 12.50 -0.52
C MET A 101 -2.02 11.28 -1.43
N LEU A 102 -3.26 10.92 -1.75
CA LEU A 102 -3.58 9.85 -2.70
C LEU A 102 -3.88 10.39 -4.12
N ASP A 103 -3.69 11.69 -4.37
CA ASP A 103 -3.86 12.23 -5.71
C ASP A 103 -2.75 11.71 -6.65
N PRO A 104 -3.10 11.26 -7.87
CA PRO A 104 -2.14 10.81 -8.87
C PRO A 104 -0.94 11.75 -9.08
N GLU A 105 -1.19 13.06 -9.07
CA GLU A 105 -0.16 14.08 -9.27
C GLU A 105 0.85 14.05 -8.12
N PHE A 106 0.38 13.83 -6.89
CA PHE A 106 1.24 13.75 -5.70
C PHE A 106 2.04 12.44 -5.66
N ILE A 107 1.43 11.32 -6.06
CA ILE A 107 2.09 10.00 -6.08
C ILE A 107 3.20 9.95 -7.13
N TYR A 108 3.03 10.65 -8.26
CA TYR A 108 4.01 10.64 -9.35
C TYR A 108 5.41 11.10 -8.91
N TYR A 109 5.52 12.07 -7.99
CA TYR A 109 6.81 12.54 -7.48
C TYR A 109 7.65 11.43 -6.82
N TRP A 110 6.99 10.43 -6.25
CA TRP A 110 7.65 9.29 -5.64
C TRP A 110 8.17 8.27 -6.65
N GLN A 111 7.56 8.20 -7.83
CA GLN A 111 7.96 7.26 -8.88
C GLN A 111 9.31 7.61 -9.51
N ILE A 112 9.73 8.86 -9.40
CA ILE A 112 10.97 9.39 -10.00
C ILE A 112 12.11 9.57 -8.98
N GLN A 113 11.94 9.05 -7.76
CA GLN A 113 12.89 9.26 -6.67
C GLN A 113 14.30 8.74 -7.00
N GLY A 114 14.41 7.59 -7.68
CA GLY A 114 15.70 7.06 -8.16
C GLY A 114 16.40 8.03 -9.12
N SER A 115 15.68 8.51 -10.14
CA SER A 115 16.22 9.49 -11.11
C SER A 115 16.58 10.83 -10.45
N TRP A 116 15.92 11.20 -9.35
CA TRP A 116 16.31 12.38 -8.58
C TRP A 116 17.66 12.21 -7.87
N PHE A 117 17.93 11.04 -7.28
CA PHE A 117 19.24 10.75 -6.66
C PHE A 117 20.40 10.79 -7.67
N GLU A 118 20.11 10.54 -8.95
CA GLU A 118 21.08 10.64 -10.06
C GLU A 118 21.23 12.08 -10.60
N GLY A 119 20.32 12.98 -10.24
CA GLY A 119 20.24 14.36 -10.74
C GLY A 119 20.79 15.43 -9.78
N ASN A 120 20.74 16.69 -10.20
CA ASN A 120 21.27 17.84 -9.43
C ASN A 120 20.19 18.70 -8.74
N ALA A 121 18.92 18.29 -8.78
CA ALA A 121 17.83 19.07 -8.19
C ALA A 121 17.80 18.93 -6.67
N SER A 122 17.46 19.99 -5.93
CA SER A 122 17.46 19.93 -4.45
C SER A 122 16.36 19.04 -3.89
N THR A 123 15.24 18.88 -4.61
CA THR A 123 14.12 18.00 -4.27
C THR A 123 13.59 17.27 -5.52
N THR A 124 12.88 16.16 -5.34
CA THR A 124 12.14 15.52 -6.45
C THR A 124 11.08 16.45 -7.06
N PHE A 125 10.57 17.39 -6.26
CA PHE A 125 9.65 18.41 -6.74
C PHE A 125 10.34 19.38 -7.73
N GLU A 126 11.59 19.77 -7.44
CA GLU A 126 12.38 20.62 -8.34
C GLU A 126 12.86 19.91 -9.61
N SER A 127 13.19 18.60 -9.53
CA SER A 127 13.63 17.83 -10.69
C SER A 127 12.54 17.74 -11.78
N CYS A 128 11.27 17.86 -11.40
CA CYS A 128 10.12 17.86 -12.30
C CYS A 128 9.89 19.18 -13.06
N LYS A 129 10.78 20.19 -12.99
CA LYS A 129 10.48 21.58 -13.39
C LYS A 129 9.72 21.73 -14.71
N GLY A 130 8.45 22.14 -14.56
CA GLY A 130 7.51 22.59 -15.58
C GLY A 130 6.14 22.99 -15.00
N GLU A 131 6.08 24.09 -14.24
CA GLU A 131 4.85 24.90 -13.97
C GLU A 131 3.68 24.32 -13.15
N PHE A 132 3.85 23.41 -12.20
CA PHE A 132 2.67 22.78 -11.56
C PHE A 132 2.08 23.51 -10.34
N ALA A 133 2.85 23.77 -9.27
CA ALA A 133 2.28 24.41 -8.07
C ALA A 133 1.88 25.88 -8.26
N ASN A 134 2.51 26.62 -9.17
CA ASN A 134 2.14 28.01 -9.45
C ASN A 134 1.02 28.17 -10.51
N LYS A 135 0.68 27.12 -11.30
CA LYS A 135 -0.37 27.19 -12.34
C LYS A 135 -1.44 26.10 -12.29
N ASN A 136 -1.47 25.22 -11.29
CA ASN A 136 -2.55 24.24 -11.10
C ASN A 136 -3.47 24.65 -9.93
N PRO A 137 -4.59 25.38 -10.20
CA PRO A 137 -5.50 25.84 -9.16
C PRO A 137 -6.16 24.69 -8.39
N LYS A 138 -6.32 23.52 -9.03
CA LYS A 138 -6.93 22.34 -8.41
C LYS A 138 -6.01 21.78 -7.33
N PHE A 139 -4.72 21.63 -7.62
CA PHE A 139 -3.73 21.20 -6.63
C PHE A 139 -3.64 22.18 -5.45
N ASN A 140 -3.53 23.48 -5.72
CA ASN A 140 -3.47 24.50 -4.68
C ASN A 140 -4.71 24.52 -3.78
N LYS A 141 -5.89 24.30 -4.36
CA LYS A 141 -7.13 24.18 -3.59
C LYS A 141 -7.08 22.96 -2.68
N LEU A 142 -6.76 21.78 -3.22
CA LEU A 142 -6.65 20.53 -2.46
C LEU A 142 -5.63 20.64 -1.32
N PHE A 143 -4.47 21.24 -1.60
CA PHE A 143 -3.42 21.47 -0.61
C PHE A 143 -3.91 22.35 0.55
N ASN A 144 -4.53 23.49 0.26
CA ASN A 144 -5.06 24.37 1.31
C ASN A 144 -6.16 23.68 2.14
N GLU A 145 -7.08 22.94 1.49
CA GLU A 145 -8.13 22.18 2.17
C GLU A 145 -7.57 21.08 3.08
N ALA A 146 -6.52 20.38 2.64
CA ALA A 146 -5.82 19.36 3.41
C ALA A 146 -5.16 19.95 4.67
N MET A 147 -4.44 21.06 4.53
CA MET A 147 -3.78 21.72 5.66
C MET A 147 -4.79 22.29 6.67
N GLU A 148 -5.92 22.82 6.19
CA GLU A 148 -7.00 23.28 7.05
C GLU A 148 -7.68 22.12 7.80
N SER A 149 -7.90 21.00 7.12
CA SER A 149 -8.45 19.75 7.68
C SER A 149 -7.59 19.22 8.83
N ASN A 150 -6.27 19.08 8.60
CA ASN A 150 -5.35 18.62 9.64
C ASN A 150 -5.29 19.62 10.83
N SER A 151 -5.32 20.93 10.53
CA SER A 151 -5.37 21.98 11.57
C SER A 151 -6.65 21.90 12.42
N LYS A 152 -7.81 21.54 11.83
CA LYS A 152 -9.07 21.34 12.56
C LYS A 152 -9.00 20.11 13.48
N MET A 153 -8.35 19.03 13.04
CA MET A 153 -8.09 17.85 13.87
C MET A 153 -7.33 18.20 15.14
N MET A 154 -6.19 18.87 14.98
CA MET A 154 -5.37 19.31 16.10
C MET A 154 -6.16 20.23 17.04
N ASN A 155 -6.88 21.22 16.52
CA ASN A 155 -7.69 22.13 17.34
C ASN A 155 -8.85 21.44 18.10
N PHE A 156 -9.42 20.36 17.55
CA PHE A 156 -10.51 19.61 18.19
C PHE A 156 -10.01 18.87 19.43
N VAL A 157 -8.93 18.10 19.29
CA VAL A 157 -8.30 17.35 20.40
C VAL A 157 -7.81 18.29 21.52
N VAL A 158 -7.36 19.47 21.11
CA VAL A 158 -6.88 20.54 21.99
C VAL A 158 -8.00 21.20 22.79
N LYS A 159 -9.17 21.45 22.18
CA LYS A 159 -10.30 22.13 22.83
C LYS A 159 -10.83 21.38 24.05
N ASP A 160 -10.79 20.05 24.00
CA ASP A 160 -11.22 19.21 25.12
C ASP A 160 -10.23 19.25 26.30
N ASN A 161 -9.00 19.74 26.09
CA ASN A 161 -7.92 19.77 27.09
C ASN A 161 -7.63 21.15 27.74
N LYS A 162 -8.46 22.19 27.49
CA LYS A 162 -8.36 23.55 28.12
C LYS A 162 -6.98 24.25 28.07
N GLU A 163 -6.13 23.93 27.09
CA GLU A 163 -4.86 24.63 26.85
C GLU A 163 -4.80 25.15 25.39
N MET A 164 -4.02 26.20 25.10
CA MET A 164 -3.99 26.89 23.80
C MET A 164 -2.55 27.08 23.28
N PHE A 165 -2.34 26.87 21.97
CA PHE A 165 -1.12 26.30 21.38
C PHE A 165 -0.40 27.18 20.35
N VAL A 166 0.89 26.92 20.13
CA VAL A 166 1.68 27.44 19.00
C VAL A 166 1.86 26.29 18.01
N GLY A 167 0.93 26.22 17.07
CA GLY A 167 0.90 25.17 16.05
C GLY A 167 -0.36 25.35 15.23
N CYS A 168 -0.45 26.44 14.48
CA CYS A 168 -1.66 26.68 13.69
C CYS A 168 -1.38 27.53 12.45
N GLY A 169 -1.28 26.82 11.32
CA GLY A 169 -1.44 27.37 9.98
C GLY A 169 -0.16 27.36 9.17
N LYS A 170 -0.20 26.62 8.05
CA LYS A 170 0.75 26.61 6.92
C LYS A 170 2.24 26.33 7.21
N ASN A 171 2.69 26.35 8.46
CA ASN A 171 4.09 26.28 8.85
C ASN A 171 4.26 25.30 10.01
N VAL A 172 4.63 24.05 9.70
CA VAL A 172 5.03 23.04 10.69
C VAL A 172 6.56 23.07 10.78
N LEU A 173 7.17 22.98 11.96
CA LEU A 173 8.62 23.21 12.12
C LEU A 173 9.47 22.10 11.50
N HIS A 174 8.90 20.91 11.27
CA HIS A 174 9.57 19.86 10.52
C HIS A 174 9.87 20.29 9.07
N ASP A 175 9.05 21.15 8.45
CA ASP A 175 9.23 21.66 7.08
C ASP A 175 10.50 22.49 6.84
N TRP A 176 11.18 22.88 7.92
CA TRP A 176 12.25 23.88 7.90
C TRP A 176 13.60 23.28 8.31
N SER A 177 14.69 23.86 7.80
CA SER A 177 16.05 23.51 8.22
C SER A 177 16.28 23.84 9.71
N ASP A 178 17.30 23.21 10.32
CA ASP A 178 17.66 23.50 11.73
C ASP A 178 17.98 24.99 11.97
N GLU A 179 18.53 25.69 10.97
CA GLU A 179 18.83 27.12 11.05
C GLU A 179 17.56 27.98 11.08
N GLU A 180 16.57 27.64 10.25
CA GLU A 180 15.30 28.36 10.17
C GLU A 180 14.42 28.11 11.39
N VAL A 181 14.36 26.86 11.88
CA VAL A 181 13.70 26.53 13.14
C VAL A 181 14.33 27.33 14.29
N LEU A 182 15.66 27.43 14.33
CA LEU A 182 16.34 28.22 15.35
C LEU A 182 15.94 29.70 15.29
N LYS A 183 15.84 30.31 14.11
CA LYS A 183 15.35 31.69 13.93
C LYS A 183 13.92 31.87 14.44
N ILE A 184 13.04 30.88 14.24
CA ILE A 184 11.66 30.90 14.76
C ILE A 184 11.67 30.81 16.29
N LEU A 185 12.44 29.87 16.83
CA LEU A 185 12.59 29.66 18.27
C LEU A 185 13.17 30.89 18.98
N ASP A 186 14.17 31.54 18.38
CA ASP A 186 14.74 32.81 18.86
C ASP A 186 13.68 33.92 18.92
N LYS A 187 12.88 34.08 17.87
CA LYS A 187 11.78 35.06 17.83
C LYS A 187 10.71 34.74 18.87
N CYS A 188 10.40 33.45 19.10
CA CYS A 188 9.50 33.02 20.16
C CYS A 188 10.06 33.35 21.55
N ASN A 189 11.34 33.08 21.79
CA ASN A 189 12.00 33.38 23.06
C ASN A 189 12.02 34.90 23.33
N GLN A 190 12.39 35.70 22.33
CA GLN A 190 12.36 37.17 22.40
C GLN A 190 10.94 37.71 22.66
N SER A 191 9.93 37.16 22.00
CA SER A 191 8.54 37.58 22.20
C SER A 191 7.99 37.21 23.58
N THR A 192 8.53 36.16 24.22
CA THR A 192 8.26 35.84 25.63
C THR A 192 9.04 36.70 26.62
N SER A 193 10.16 37.32 26.22
CA SER A 193 11.01 38.14 27.09
C SER A 193 10.55 39.60 27.20
N PHE A 194 9.94 40.18 26.15
CA PHE A 194 9.38 41.54 26.16
C PHE A 194 8.17 41.75 27.08
N ALA A 195 7.57 40.66 27.59
CA ALA A 195 6.39 40.71 28.46
C ALA A 195 6.71 40.54 29.95
N ARG A 196 7.98 40.74 30.35
CA ARG A 196 8.41 40.64 31.76
C ARG A 196 7.91 41.80 32.64
N ASP A 197 7.43 42.89 32.03
CA ASP A 197 7.07 44.12 32.75
C ASP A 197 5.70 44.11 33.46
N ASP A 198 4.82 43.14 33.19
CA ASP A 198 3.48 43.05 33.82
C ASP A 198 3.34 41.95 34.89
N GLY A 199 4.43 41.23 35.19
CA GLY A 199 4.45 40.15 36.19
C GLY A 199 3.74 38.85 35.76
N LYS A 200 3.25 38.72 34.52
CA LYS A 200 2.60 37.49 34.01
C LYS A 200 3.58 36.67 33.16
N GLN A 201 3.77 35.40 33.53
CA GLN A 201 4.67 34.49 32.83
C GLN A 201 3.96 33.79 31.66
N ARG A 202 4.59 33.80 30.48
CA ARG A 202 4.05 33.24 29.22
C ARG A 202 4.75 31.91 28.87
N LYS A 203 3.98 30.97 28.31
CA LYS A 203 4.49 29.66 27.83
C LYS A 203 4.42 29.61 26.30
N ALA A 204 5.41 29.00 25.67
CA ALA A 204 5.32 28.57 24.27
C ALA A 204 5.04 27.06 24.26
N ILE A 205 4.02 26.62 23.52
CA ILE A 205 3.68 25.20 23.39
C ILE A 205 3.87 24.84 21.93
N ILE A 206 4.86 24.01 21.65
CA ILE A 206 5.15 23.48 20.32
C ILE A 206 4.54 22.09 20.26
N ILE A 207 3.79 21.79 19.19
CA ILE A 207 3.33 20.42 18.94
C ILE A 207 4.03 19.94 17.68
N GLU A 208 4.87 18.92 17.81
CA GLU A 208 5.61 18.33 16.70
C GLU A 208 5.65 16.81 16.82
N MET A 209 5.89 16.16 15.69
CA MET A 209 6.33 14.76 15.70
C MET A 209 7.80 14.72 16.18
N VAL A 210 8.12 13.68 16.95
CA VAL A 210 9.46 13.49 17.54
C VAL A 210 9.85 12.04 17.33
N ILE A 211 10.99 11.78 16.70
CA ILE A 211 11.48 10.41 16.47
C ILE A 211 12.07 9.84 17.77
N ASP A 212 11.67 8.61 18.14
CA ASP A 212 12.22 7.86 19.27
C ASP A 212 12.50 6.39 18.86
N ASP A 213 13.73 5.92 19.10
CA ASP A 213 14.17 4.56 18.81
C ASP A 213 13.46 3.49 19.67
N HIS A 214 12.75 3.90 20.74
CA HIS A 214 11.94 3.03 21.58
C HIS A 214 10.46 2.93 21.15
N ASP A 215 10.07 3.61 20.07
CA ASP A 215 8.71 3.49 19.55
C ASP A 215 8.41 2.09 19.02
N ARG A 216 7.12 1.70 19.04
CA ARG A 216 6.70 0.46 18.35
C ARG A 216 7.01 0.58 16.85
N HIS A 217 7.31 -0.56 16.22
CA HIS A 217 7.78 -0.61 14.83
C HIS A 217 6.84 0.10 13.83
N ASP A 218 5.53 0.00 14.04
CA ASP A 218 4.47 0.63 13.23
C ASP A 218 4.47 2.17 13.31
N ILE A 219 4.80 2.72 14.48
CA ILE A 219 4.97 4.15 14.72
C ILE A 219 6.18 4.68 13.95
N LEU A 220 7.30 3.98 14.10
CA LEU A 220 8.57 4.36 13.52
C LEU A 220 8.47 4.37 11.99
N VAL A 221 7.80 3.37 11.40
CA VAL A 221 7.52 3.33 9.95
C VAL A 221 6.70 4.54 9.52
N THR A 222 5.67 4.94 10.27
CA THR A 222 4.86 6.12 9.92
C THR A 222 5.68 7.41 9.95
N LYS A 223 6.55 7.59 10.96
CA LYS A 223 7.44 8.75 11.08
C LYS A 223 8.48 8.80 9.96
N LEU A 224 9.13 7.67 9.68
CA LEU A 224 10.07 7.54 8.57
C LEU A 224 9.40 7.82 7.22
N LEU A 225 8.14 7.39 7.04
CA LEU A 225 7.37 7.72 5.84
C LEU A 225 7.11 9.22 5.70
N CYS A 226 6.82 9.91 6.82
CA CYS A 226 6.71 11.37 6.84
C CYS A 226 8.05 12.05 6.48
N ASP A 227 9.17 11.56 7.03
CA ASP A 227 10.51 12.06 6.68
C ASP A 227 10.82 11.93 5.19
N VAL A 228 10.59 10.76 4.61
CA VAL A 228 10.81 10.57 3.17
C VAL A 228 9.82 11.43 2.37
N THR A 229 8.61 11.69 2.88
CA THR A 229 7.65 12.61 2.24
C THR A 229 8.16 14.04 2.23
N MET A 230 8.85 14.45 3.28
CA MET A 230 9.44 15.77 3.37
C MET A 230 10.64 15.90 2.44
N MET A 231 11.51 14.88 2.33
CA MET A 231 12.61 14.87 1.34
C MET A 231 12.11 15.13 -0.09
N VAL A 232 10.90 14.68 -0.41
CA VAL A 232 10.32 14.82 -1.74
C VAL A 232 9.89 16.27 -2.05
N ASN A 233 9.54 17.05 -1.02
CA ASN A 233 8.82 18.33 -1.17
C ASN A 233 9.49 19.54 -0.51
N LEU A 234 10.37 19.35 0.48
CA LEU A 234 10.88 20.38 1.39
C LEU A 234 12.31 20.05 1.85
N GLU A 235 13.06 21.05 2.36
CA GLU A 235 14.41 20.87 2.93
C GLU A 235 14.37 20.41 4.42
N GLY A 236 13.17 20.17 4.94
CA GLY A 236 12.92 19.83 6.33
C GLY A 236 13.27 18.39 6.74
N LYS A 237 13.26 18.12 8.05
CA LYS A 237 13.34 16.77 8.64
C LYS A 237 12.52 16.67 9.94
N GLU A 238 12.00 15.49 10.23
CA GLU A 238 11.60 15.13 11.59
C GLU A 238 12.85 15.06 12.47
N ARG A 239 12.67 15.34 13.75
CA ARG A 239 13.77 15.50 14.70
C ARG A 239 13.59 14.59 15.89
N THR A 240 14.70 14.02 16.34
CA THR A 240 14.79 13.29 17.60
C THR A 240 14.58 14.22 18.79
N GLU A 241 14.29 13.63 19.96
CA GLU A 241 14.18 14.37 21.21
C GLU A 241 15.46 15.19 21.51
N ASP A 242 16.61 14.60 21.24
CA ASP A 242 17.93 15.23 21.43
C ASP A 242 18.17 16.41 20.49
N GLU A 243 17.76 16.30 19.23
CA GLU A 243 17.87 17.40 18.26
C GLU A 243 16.98 18.58 18.65
N TRP A 244 15.75 18.30 19.07
CA TRP A 244 14.84 19.30 19.61
C TRP A 244 15.42 20.00 20.84
N MET A 245 15.94 19.22 21.80
CA MET A 245 16.62 19.73 22.99
C MET A 245 17.77 20.69 22.62
N ARG A 246 18.62 20.30 21.66
CA ARG A 246 19.73 21.15 21.19
C ARG A 246 19.23 22.46 20.59
N LEU A 247 18.15 22.43 19.81
CA LEU A 247 17.56 23.63 19.22
C LEU A 247 16.99 24.57 20.29
N PHE A 248 16.30 24.07 21.32
CA PHE A 248 15.81 24.93 22.40
C PHE A 248 16.93 25.57 23.21
N LEU A 249 17.98 24.80 23.52
CA LEU A 249 19.14 25.30 24.24
C LEU A 249 19.86 26.39 23.42
N LYS A 250 20.07 26.16 22.12
CA LYS A 250 20.64 27.16 21.22
C LYS A 250 19.78 28.41 21.12
N ALA A 251 18.46 28.26 21.13
CA ALA A 251 17.52 29.39 21.09
C ALA A 251 17.39 30.15 22.44
N GLY A 252 18.16 29.75 23.46
CA GLY A 252 18.20 30.42 24.75
C GLY A 252 17.05 30.06 25.70
N PHE A 253 16.36 28.94 25.49
CA PHE A 253 15.38 28.44 26.46
C PHE A 253 16.08 27.70 27.60
N SER A 254 15.97 28.22 28.82
CA SER A 254 16.65 27.67 30.00
C SER A 254 15.87 26.56 30.73
N ARG A 255 14.62 26.30 30.33
CA ARG A 255 13.81 25.15 30.79
C ARG A 255 12.80 24.75 29.70
N TYR A 256 12.65 23.45 29.50
CA TYR A 256 11.69 22.84 28.59
C TYR A 256 11.18 21.53 29.24
N LYS A 257 10.03 21.05 28.79
CA LYS A 257 9.45 19.78 29.21
C LYS A 257 8.84 19.10 27.98
N ILE A 258 9.37 17.95 27.62
CA ILE A 258 8.80 17.16 26.54
C ILE A 258 7.74 16.27 27.19
N THR A 259 6.47 16.48 26.83
CA THR A 259 5.37 15.68 27.36
C THR A 259 4.82 14.81 26.24
N ARG A 260 5.06 13.51 26.37
CA ARG A 260 4.47 12.52 25.47
C ARG A 260 3.00 12.36 25.85
N THR A 261 2.10 12.53 24.88
CA THR A 261 0.73 12.07 25.08
C THR A 261 0.73 10.56 24.88
N TYR A 262 0.66 9.80 25.98
CA TYR A 262 0.58 8.34 25.91
C TYR A 262 -0.85 7.93 25.54
N GLY A 263 -1.04 7.75 24.23
CA GLY A 263 -1.98 6.86 23.56
C GLY A 263 -1.19 6.17 22.44
N GLU A 264 -1.72 5.12 21.82
CA GLU A 264 -0.92 4.16 21.06
C GLU A 264 -0.21 4.66 19.79
N ILE A 265 -0.25 5.94 19.39
CA ILE A 265 0.75 6.68 18.57
C ILE A 265 0.57 8.22 18.69
N THR A 266 1.63 8.86 19.19
CA THR A 266 2.28 10.18 18.95
C THR A 266 1.52 11.42 18.44
N GLY A 267 1.36 12.38 19.35
CA GLY A 267 1.96 13.71 19.21
C GLY A 267 2.81 14.01 20.45
N SER A 268 4.07 14.41 20.28
CA SER A 268 4.84 14.93 21.41
C SER A 268 4.44 16.38 21.59
N ILE A 269 3.63 16.64 22.64
CA ILE A 269 3.36 18.01 23.04
C ILE A 269 4.63 18.50 23.72
N LEU A 270 5.37 19.34 23.01
CA LEU A 270 6.58 19.92 23.52
C LEU A 270 6.24 21.20 24.28
N TRP A 271 6.30 21.11 25.61
CA TRP A 271 6.14 22.27 26.46
C TRP A 271 7.47 23.02 26.53
N ILE A 272 7.46 24.30 26.21
CA ILE A 272 8.54 25.20 26.62
C ILE A 272 8.05 25.97 27.84
N VAL A 273 8.75 25.80 28.98
CA VAL A 273 8.39 26.47 30.24
C VAL A 273 9.60 27.13 30.85
N GLN A 274 9.55 28.46 31.03
CA GLN A 274 10.06 29.08 32.26
C GLN A 274 9.32 30.41 32.52
N ASN A 275 8.79 30.76 33.70
CA ASN A 275 8.74 30.15 35.04
C ASN A 275 7.24 30.05 35.47
N SER A 276 6.95 29.74 36.74
CA SER A 276 5.65 29.42 37.35
C SER A 276 4.44 30.39 37.28
N ASN A 277 3.27 29.79 37.01
CA ASN A 277 1.89 30.25 37.26
C ASN A 277 1.33 31.41 36.41
N THR A 278 1.00 31.15 35.12
CA THR A 278 -0.15 31.78 34.40
C THR A 278 -0.41 31.14 33.02
N GLN A 279 -1.50 31.57 32.35
CA GLN A 279 -2.16 31.00 31.16
C GLN A 279 -1.31 30.97 29.85
N PRO A 280 -1.55 30.00 28.95
CA PRO A 280 -0.80 29.85 27.69
C PRO A 280 -1.20 30.87 26.61
N TYR A 281 -0.26 31.23 25.72
CA TYR A 281 -0.45 32.17 24.60
C TYR A 281 -0.14 31.50 23.26
N ILE A 282 -0.80 31.95 22.19
CA ILE A 282 -0.57 31.50 20.81
C ILE A 282 0.35 32.48 20.06
N PHE A 283 1.34 31.97 19.33
CA PHE A 283 2.11 32.70 18.34
C PHE A 283 1.63 32.32 16.93
N LYS A 284 1.35 33.31 16.09
CA LYS A 284 1.03 33.12 14.67
C LYS A 284 2.14 33.72 13.83
N VAL A 285 2.82 32.90 13.03
CA VAL A 285 3.93 33.31 12.16
C VAL A 285 3.36 33.70 10.79
N ALA A 286 3.66 34.91 10.32
CA ALA A 286 3.33 35.38 8.97
C ALA A 286 4.60 35.37 8.10
N GLN A 287 4.44 34.87 6.87
CA GLN A 287 5.51 34.71 5.88
C GLN A 287 5.17 35.49 4.60
N ARG A 288 6.20 36.05 3.95
CA ARG A 288 6.12 36.58 2.59
C ARG A 288 7.38 36.15 1.83
N GLU A 289 7.23 35.48 0.69
CA GLU A 289 8.34 35.13 -0.23
C GLU A 289 9.57 34.52 0.47
N ASN A 290 9.36 33.44 1.24
CA ASN A 290 10.42 32.73 1.98
C ASN A 290 11.09 33.50 3.12
N GLU A 291 10.60 34.69 3.50
CA GLU A 291 11.04 35.39 4.71
C GLU A 291 9.94 35.48 5.78
N ILE A 292 10.33 35.23 7.03
CA ILE A 292 9.45 35.38 8.21
C ILE A 292 9.32 36.88 8.54
N THR A 293 8.19 37.47 8.17
CA THR A 293 7.97 38.92 8.25
C THR A 293 7.34 39.37 9.57
N GLN A 294 6.54 38.53 10.26
CA GLN A 294 5.89 38.93 11.51
C GLN A 294 5.49 37.74 12.41
N VAL A 295 5.63 37.88 13.73
CA VAL A 295 5.05 36.95 14.73
C VAL A 295 4.01 37.71 15.55
N LYS A 296 2.72 37.34 15.47
CA LYS A 296 1.63 37.97 16.25
C LYS A 296 1.27 37.11 17.45
N THR A 297 1.06 37.75 18.61
CA THR A 297 0.55 37.11 19.84
C THR A 297 -0.94 37.40 20.02
N GLN A 298 -1.73 36.40 20.39
CA GLN A 298 -3.15 36.57 20.72
C GLN A 298 -3.44 36.07 22.15
N VAL A 299 -4.09 36.90 22.96
CA VAL A 299 -4.43 36.62 24.37
C VAL A 299 -5.87 36.11 24.45
N PHE A 300 -6.13 34.99 25.13
CA PHE A 300 -7.49 34.49 25.36
C PHE A 300 -7.88 34.61 26.84
N CYS A 301 -9.07 35.15 27.10
CA CYS A 301 -9.67 35.27 28.43
C CYS A 301 -10.88 34.33 28.51
N GLY A 302 -10.80 33.27 29.31
CA GLY A 302 -11.95 32.39 29.57
C GLY A 302 -11.83 31.59 30.86
N LYS A 303 -12.51 32.05 31.93
CA LYS A 303 -12.78 31.27 33.14
C LYS A 303 -14.05 30.44 32.92
N GLN A 304 -14.00 29.11 33.05
CA GLN A 304 -15.15 28.34 33.57
C GLN A 304 -14.75 26.93 34.06
N LYS A 305 -15.10 26.66 35.32
CA LYS A 305 -15.05 25.35 36.00
C LYS A 305 -16.16 24.45 35.46
N TYR A 306 -15.92 23.14 35.30
CA TYR A 306 -17.01 22.16 35.26
C TYR A 306 -16.64 20.88 36.00
N HIS A 307 -17.62 20.43 36.80
CA HIS A 307 -17.67 19.24 37.62
C HIS A 307 -18.01 18.00 36.78
N ASN A 308 -17.49 16.84 37.21
CA ASN A 308 -17.90 15.49 36.81
C ASN A 308 -19.43 15.31 36.79
N HIS A 309 -19.96 14.58 35.81
CA HIS A 309 -21.03 13.56 35.97
C HIS A 309 -21.16 12.71 34.68
N TYR A 310 -20.77 11.44 34.74
CA TYR A 310 -21.03 10.43 33.69
C TYR A 310 -21.79 9.25 34.31
N ARG A 311 -23.06 9.06 33.92
CA ARG A 311 -23.80 7.79 34.04
C ARG A 311 -25.09 7.86 33.21
N LEU A 312 -25.22 7.02 32.17
CA LEU A 312 -26.38 6.17 31.86
C LEU A 312 -26.18 5.39 30.54
N MET A 313 -26.88 4.26 30.44
CA MET A 313 -26.70 3.13 29.52
C MET A 313 -27.28 3.33 28.11
N GLY A 314 -26.72 2.61 27.13
CA GLY A 314 -27.44 2.08 25.96
C GLY A 314 -27.51 2.97 24.71
N ILE A 315 -26.78 2.57 23.65
CA ILE A 315 -26.96 3.04 22.25
C ILE A 315 -26.62 4.52 22.00
N ASN A 316 -25.42 4.94 22.41
CA ASN A 316 -24.70 6.05 21.78
C ASN A 316 -23.21 5.68 21.78
N GLN A 317 -22.63 5.48 20.60
CA GLN A 317 -21.19 5.26 20.46
C GLN A 317 -20.48 6.48 21.02
N ARG A 318 -19.80 6.29 22.15
CA ARG A 318 -18.95 7.31 22.79
C ARG A 318 -17.96 7.82 21.74
N LEU A 319 -17.85 9.14 21.64
CA LEU A 319 -16.72 9.76 20.94
C LEU A 319 -15.45 9.29 21.63
N GLY A 320 -14.51 8.76 20.85
CA GLY A 320 -13.25 8.31 21.37
C GLY A 320 -12.50 9.46 22.02
N GLY A 321 -11.79 9.20 23.12
CA GLY A 321 -10.89 10.19 23.70
C GLY A 321 -9.83 10.64 22.69
N ALA A 322 -9.14 11.75 22.98
CA ALA A 322 -8.05 12.29 22.17
C ALA A 322 -7.08 11.21 21.62
N ASN A 323 -6.73 10.24 22.46
CA ASN A 323 -5.85 9.12 22.10
C ASN A 323 -6.42 8.24 20.98
N GLU A 324 -7.70 7.85 21.06
CA GLU A 324 -8.34 7.00 20.05
C GLU A 324 -8.44 7.73 18.69
N LEU A 325 -8.58 9.06 18.71
CA LEU A 325 -8.58 9.88 17.48
C LEU A 325 -7.20 9.94 16.82
N PHE A 326 -6.13 10.07 17.61
CA PHE A 326 -4.76 10.01 17.09
C PHE A 326 -4.39 8.63 16.57
N GLU A 327 -4.82 7.56 17.25
CA GLU A 327 -4.66 6.18 16.76
C GLU A 327 -5.38 5.99 15.42
N ALA A 328 -6.61 6.49 15.29
CA ALA A 328 -7.36 6.44 14.05
C ALA A 328 -6.70 7.28 12.93
N GLN A 329 -6.09 8.42 13.26
CA GLN A 329 -5.31 9.26 12.32
C GLN A 329 -4.03 8.55 11.86
N ALA A 330 -3.24 8.00 12.79
CA ALA A 330 -2.02 7.25 12.47
C ALA A 330 -2.33 6.05 11.57
N HIS A 331 -3.41 5.32 11.90
CA HIS A 331 -3.90 4.24 11.07
C HIS A 331 -4.21 4.69 9.63
N ILE A 332 -4.90 5.82 9.46
CA ILE A 332 -5.18 6.42 8.13
C ILE A 332 -3.87 6.77 7.41
N TYR A 333 -2.93 7.41 8.10
CA TYR A 333 -1.66 7.86 7.51
C TYR A 333 -0.84 6.68 7.00
N ARG A 334 -0.71 5.61 7.80
CA ARG A 334 -0.01 4.38 7.39
C ARG A 334 -0.53 3.85 6.06
N HIS A 335 -1.85 3.82 5.85
CA HIS A 335 -2.44 3.33 4.60
C HIS A 335 -2.35 4.33 3.44
N ILE A 336 -2.37 5.63 3.71
CA ILE A 336 -2.14 6.67 2.71
C ILE A 336 -0.71 6.62 2.20
N PHE A 337 0.28 6.50 3.09
CA PHE A 337 1.70 6.53 2.76
C PHE A 337 2.30 5.18 2.37
N ASN A 338 1.56 4.07 2.44
CA ASN A 338 2.13 2.74 2.18
C ASN A 338 2.79 2.60 0.79
N TYR A 339 2.36 3.39 -0.21
CA TYR A 339 2.99 3.38 -1.53
C TYR A 339 4.44 3.90 -1.49
N ALA A 340 4.77 4.80 -0.56
CA ALA A 340 6.11 5.34 -0.40
C ALA A 340 7.10 4.25 0.02
N THR A 341 6.71 3.30 0.90
CA THR A 341 7.54 2.14 1.23
C THR A 341 7.90 1.32 -0.01
N SER A 342 6.93 1.10 -0.92
CA SER A 342 7.19 0.41 -2.18
C SER A 342 8.12 1.21 -3.10
N MET A 343 7.95 2.53 -3.20
CA MET A 343 8.82 3.40 -4.00
C MET A 343 10.24 3.51 -3.43
N SER A 344 10.40 3.54 -2.10
CA SER A 344 11.71 3.50 -1.45
C SER A 344 12.43 2.17 -1.72
N LEU A 345 11.71 1.05 -1.70
CA LEU A 345 12.26 -0.24 -2.11
C LEU A 345 12.68 -0.23 -3.59
N LYS A 346 11.85 0.31 -4.47
CA LYS A 346 12.19 0.50 -5.91
C LYS A 346 13.48 1.30 -6.05
N CYS A 347 13.58 2.43 -5.37
CA CYS A 347 14.75 3.30 -5.42
C CYS A 347 16.00 2.56 -4.92
N ALA A 348 15.93 1.85 -3.80
CA ALA A 348 17.06 1.07 -3.28
C ALA A 348 17.53 -0.01 -4.27
N LEU A 349 16.57 -0.63 -4.96
CA LEU A 349 16.80 -1.64 -6.00
C LEU A 349 17.41 -1.05 -7.28
N GLU A 350 16.92 0.10 -7.75
CA GLU A 350 17.46 0.84 -8.90
C GLU A 350 18.89 1.32 -8.65
N LEU A 351 19.17 1.80 -7.44
CA LEU A 351 20.50 2.22 -7.00
C LEU A 351 21.45 1.04 -6.72
N GLY A 352 20.97 -0.20 -6.74
CA GLY A 352 21.80 -1.38 -6.47
C GLY A 352 22.32 -1.48 -5.04
N ILE A 353 21.73 -0.75 -4.08
CA ILE A 353 22.14 -0.74 -2.66
C ILE A 353 22.26 -2.15 -2.07
N PRO A 354 21.25 -3.03 -2.23
CA PRO A 354 21.36 -4.48 -2.02
C PRO A 354 22.69 -5.14 -2.38
N ASP A 355 23.10 -5.01 -3.65
CA ASP A 355 24.28 -5.66 -4.20
C ASP A 355 25.54 -5.01 -3.60
N ILE A 356 25.56 -3.68 -3.44
CA ILE A 356 26.68 -2.95 -2.84
C ILE A 356 26.96 -3.40 -1.40
N ILE A 357 25.91 -3.61 -0.60
CA ILE A 357 26.01 -4.10 0.78
C ILE A 357 26.51 -5.54 0.79
N HIS A 358 25.93 -6.41 -0.05
CA HIS A 358 26.34 -7.81 -0.15
C HIS A 358 27.81 -7.96 -0.53
N ASP A 359 28.24 -7.24 -1.57
CA ASP A 359 29.61 -7.23 -2.10
C ASP A 359 30.61 -6.56 -1.14
N HIS A 360 30.13 -5.87 -0.10
CA HIS A 360 31.01 -5.35 0.94
C HIS A 360 31.48 -6.43 1.92
N GLU A 361 30.79 -7.57 1.99
CA GLU A 361 31.10 -8.75 2.82
C GLU A 361 31.18 -8.49 4.35
N LYS A 362 30.90 -7.25 4.78
CA LYS A 362 30.84 -6.79 6.17
C LYS A 362 29.81 -5.64 6.29
N PRO A 363 29.40 -5.23 7.51
CA PRO A 363 28.55 -4.06 7.67
C PRO A 363 29.19 -2.82 7.03
N ILE A 364 28.46 -2.17 6.13
CA ILE A 364 28.92 -0.95 5.43
C ILE A 364 28.54 0.30 6.22
N THR A 365 29.44 1.27 6.32
CA THR A 365 29.08 2.59 6.87
C THR A 365 28.36 3.45 5.82
N ILE A 366 27.61 4.46 6.27
CA ILE A 366 26.93 5.39 5.36
C ILE A 366 27.92 6.09 4.40
N GLN A 367 29.09 6.47 4.91
CA GLN A 367 30.14 7.11 4.11
C GLN A 367 30.69 6.19 3.03
N GLU A 368 30.91 4.91 3.35
CA GLU A 368 31.35 3.90 2.38
C GLU A 368 30.28 3.62 1.34
N LEU A 369 28.99 3.54 1.73
CA LEU A 369 27.88 3.32 0.80
C LEU A 369 27.76 4.48 -0.21
N VAL A 370 27.79 5.72 0.27
CA VAL A 370 27.78 6.92 -0.57
C VAL A 370 28.97 6.93 -1.54
N SER A 371 30.16 6.54 -1.08
CA SER A 371 31.36 6.48 -1.92
C SER A 371 31.28 5.41 -3.04
N LYS A 372 30.53 4.33 -2.81
CA LYS A 372 30.38 3.20 -3.76
C LYS A 372 29.31 3.43 -4.82
N LEU A 373 28.37 4.33 -4.60
CA LEU A 373 27.30 4.68 -5.55
C LEU A 373 27.79 5.56 -6.74
N ASN A 374 29.08 5.89 -6.82
CA ASN A 374 29.72 6.69 -7.89
C ASN A 374 29.52 6.14 -9.33
N PHE A 375 28.75 6.84 -10.17
CA PHE A 375 28.45 6.53 -11.58
C PHE A 375 29.63 6.82 -12.57
N PRO A 376 29.58 6.34 -13.84
CA PRO A 376 30.14 5.11 -14.44
C PRO A 376 31.59 5.29 -15.00
N VAL A 377 32.37 4.30 -15.49
CA VAL A 377 32.15 3.41 -16.67
C VAL A 377 32.89 2.05 -16.67
N GLU A 378 33.87 1.74 -15.82
CA GLU A 378 34.84 0.67 -16.19
C GLU A 378 34.75 -0.71 -15.51
N LYS A 379 33.74 -1.05 -14.70
CA LYS A 379 33.83 -2.30 -13.90
C LYS A 379 32.57 -3.15 -13.82
N THR A 380 32.05 -3.53 -14.98
CA THR A 380 31.44 -4.85 -15.15
C THR A 380 32.50 -5.94 -15.05
N ASN A 381 32.40 -6.84 -14.06
CA ASN A 381 32.47 -8.29 -14.30
C ASN A 381 32.11 -9.10 -13.03
N ASN A 382 31.10 -9.94 -13.20
CA ASN A 382 30.66 -11.10 -12.40
C ASN A 382 29.75 -10.86 -11.18
N LEU A 383 28.46 -10.75 -11.54
CA LEU A 383 27.26 -11.12 -10.80
C LEU A 383 27.36 -12.42 -10.00
N GLN A 384 26.73 -12.46 -8.81
CA GLN A 384 25.80 -13.49 -8.24
C GLN A 384 25.99 -13.54 -6.70
N ARG A 385 24.99 -13.62 -5.80
CA ARG A 385 23.62 -14.16 -5.86
C ARG A 385 22.95 -13.86 -4.49
N LEU A 386 21.96 -12.97 -4.43
CA LEU A 386 20.72 -13.17 -3.65
C LEU A 386 19.64 -12.08 -3.84
N MET A 387 19.94 -10.92 -4.41
CA MET A 387 18.94 -9.83 -4.53
C MET A 387 18.44 -9.57 -5.96
N ARG A 388 19.01 -10.27 -6.96
CA ARG A 388 18.52 -10.27 -8.35
C ARG A 388 17.27 -11.13 -8.60
N SER A 389 16.90 -12.05 -7.70
CA SER A 389 15.78 -12.99 -7.95
C SER A 389 14.40 -12.34 -7.77
N LEU A 390 14.29 -11.12 -7.26
CA LEU A 390 13.01 -10.40 -7.18
C LEU A 390 13.07 -8.99 -7.80
N LEU A 391 14.25 -8.49 -8.16
CA LEU A 391 14.41 -7.15 -8.76
C LEU A 391 13.55 -6.97 -10.03
N PRO A 392 13.59 -7.87 -11.03
CA PRO A 392 12.71 -7.78 -12.18
C PRO A 392 11.22 -7.76 -11.80
N PHE A 393 10.83 -8.56 -10.80
CA PHE A 393 9.46 -8.62 -10.32
C PHE A 393 9.02 -7.32 -9.62
N ALA A 394 9.86 -6.77 -8.75
CA ALA A 394 9.64 -5.48 -8.11
C ALA A 394 9.55 -4.35 -9.15
N ASN A 395 10.46 -4.34 -10.14
CA ASN A 395 10.43 -3.37 -11.22
C ASN A 395 9.13 -3.45 -12.03
N LEU A 396 8.63 -4.65 -12.34
CA LEU A 396 7.34 -4.82 -13.02
C LEU A 396 6.18 -4.27 -12.17
N VAL A 397 6.07 -4.68 -10.90
CA VAL A 397 4.93 -4.29 -10.04
C VAL A 397 4.91 -2.78 -9.78
N LEU A 398 6.09 -2.13 -9.83
CA LEU A 398 6.27 -0.71 -9.60
C LEU A 398 6.49 0.09 -10.89
N ASP A 399 6.31 -0.54 -12.05
CA ASP A 399 6.32 0.10 -13.36
C ASP A 399 5.05 0.94 -13.56
N PRO A 400 5.13 2.13 -14.18
CA PRO A 400 3.96 2.94 -14.47
C PRO A 400 2.82 2.21 -15.19
N VAL A 401 3.12 1.21 -16.04
CA VAL A 401 2.11 0.39 -16.73
C VAL A 401 1.25 -0.39 -15.72
N PHE A 402 1.83 -0.87 -14.62
CA PHE A 402 1.12 -1.60 -13.56
C PHE A 402 0.53 -0.68 -12.48
N VAL A 403 1.17 0.46 -12.20
CA VAL A 403 0.74 1.39 -11.15
C VAL A 403 -0.40 2.30 -11.61
N THR A 404 -0.37 2.79 -12.85
CA THR A 404 -1.37 3.75 -13.38
C THR A 404 -2.82 3.23 -13.31
N PRO A 405 -3.13 1.97 -13.67
CA PRO A 405 -4.49 1.43 -13.57
C PRO A 405 -5.15 1.62 -12.20
N TRP A 406 -4.39 1.55 -11.11
CA TRP A 406 -4.94 1.71 -9.75
C TRP A 406 -5.62 3.06 -9.50
N GLN A 407 -5.25 4.09 -10.26
CA GLN A 407 -5.84 5.43 -10.19
C GLN A 407 -7.23 5.47 -10.85
N PHE A 408 -7.54 4.51 -11.72
CA PHE A 408 -8.80 4.42 -12.46
C PHE A 408 -9.82 3.50 -11.80
N LEU A 409 -9.48 2.84 -10.68
CA LEU A 409 -10.35 1.84 -10.04
C LEU A 409 -11.76 2.39 -9.71
N GLY A 410 -11.86 3.61 -9.17
CA GLY A 410 -13.15 4.26 -8.90
C GLY A 410 -13.94 4.62 -10.15
N LYS A 411 -13.26 5.06 -11.23
CA LYS A 411 -13.90 5.33 -12.54
C LYS A 411 -14.42 4.04 -13.17
N TRP A 412 -13.61 2.99 -13.11
CA TRP A 412 -13.94 1.68 -13.67
C TRP A 412 -15.21 1.11 -13.06
N PHE A 413 -15.49 1.29 -11.76
CA PHE A 413 -16.77 0.83 -11.18
C PHE A 413 -18.02 1.35 -11.90
N ASN A 414 -17.94 2.50 -12.57
CA ASN A 414 -19.03 3.10 -13.34
C ASN A 414 -18.87 2.94 -14.86
N GLY A 415 -17.77 2.32 -15.32
CA GLY A 415 -17.48 2.08 -16.74
C GLY A 415 -17.94 0.71 -17.23
N ASN A 416 -17.69 0.42 -18.51
CA ASN A 416 -18.10 -0.83 -19.17
C ASN A 416 -16.93 -1.78 -19.47
N GLU A 417 -15.69 -1.31 -19.30
CA GLU A 417 -14.49 -2.09 -19.58
C GLU A 417 -14.37 -3.28 -18.63
N SER A 418 -13.73 -4.35 -19.10
CA SER A 418 -13.66 -5.61 -18.35
C SER A 418 -12.69 -5.52 -17.18
N THR A 419 -11.63 -4.73 -17.32
CA THR A 419 -10.58 -4.56 -16.29
C THR A 419 -10.23 -3.09 -16.12
N VAL A 420 -9.66 -2.76 -14.97
CA VAL A 420 -9.18 -1.39 -14.69
C VAL A 420 -8.00 -1.03 -15.59
N PHE A 421 -7.15 -2.03 -15.92
CA PHE A 421 -6.06 -1.89 -16.88
C PHE A 421 -6.57 -1.45 -18.25
N GLU A 422 -7.66 -2.04 -18.74
CA GLU A 422 -8.27 -1.65 -20.01
C GLU A 422 -8.84 -0.23 -19.95
N THR A 423 -9.45 0.19 -18.83
CA THR A 423 -9.88 1.59 -18.64
C THR A 423 -8.73 2.59 -18.70
N ALA A 424 -7.53 2.20 -18.26
CA ALA A 424 -6.36 3.09 -18.20
C ALA A 424 -5.55 3.12 -19.50
N HIS A 425 -5.40 1.97 -20.16
CA HIS A 425 -4.52 1.79 -21.32
C HIS A 425 -5.28 1.54 -22.63
N GLU A 426 -6.61 1.53 -22.60
CA GLU A 426 -7.51 1.32 -23.74
C GLU A 426 -7.31 -0.03 -24.46
N THR A 427 -6.57 -0.94 -23.85
CA THR A 427 -6.33 -2.30 -24.36
C THR A 427 -6.10 -3.27 -23.19
N PRO A 428 -6.54 -4.54 -23.31
CA PRO A 428 -6.22 -5.58 -22.34
C PRO A 428 -4.71 -5.86 -22.24
N LEU A 429 -4.26 -6.31 -21.06
CA LEU A 429 -2.85 -6.51 -20.72
C LEU A 429 -2.07 -7.35 -21.74
N TRP A 430 -2.57 -8.52 -22.13
CA TRP A 430 -1.86 -9.42 -23.06
C TRP A 430 -1.72 -8.81 -24.46
N LYS A 431 -2.73 -8.04 -24.91
CA LYS A 431 -2.65 -7.29 -26.17
C LYS A 431 -1.68 -6.11 -26.06
N TYR A 432 -1.65 -5.44 -24.90
CA TYR A 432 -0.69 -4.38 -24.61
C TYR A 432 0.74 -4.92 -24.67
N ALA A 433 1.03 -6.04 -23.99
CA ALA A 433 2.35 -6.66 -23.99
C ALA A 433 2.81 -7.02 -25.41
N ASN A 434 1.95 -7.66 -26.21
CA ASN A 434 2.28 -8.00 -27.60
C ASN A 434 2.64 -6.76 -28.45
N LYS A 435 1.98 -5.61 -28.22
CA LYS A 435 2.26 -4.36 -28.94
C LYS A 435 3.48 -3.60 -28.40
N ASN A 436 3.97 -3.93 -27.20
CA ASN A 436 5.01 -3.20 -26.50
C ASN A 436 6.17 -4.14 -26.11
N PRO A 437 7.14 -4.40 -27.01
CA PRO A 437 8.21 -5.36 -26.78
C PRO A 437 9.05 -5.11 -25.52
N GLY A 438 9.31 -3.84 -25.18
CA GLY A 438 10.04 -3.47 -23.96
C GLY A 438 9.30 -3.89 -22.69
N PHE A 439 8.00 -3.61 -22.62
CA PHE A 439 7.16 -4.04 -21.51
C PHE A 439 7.01 -5.57 -21.47
N ASN A 440 6.82 -6.22 -22.63
CA ASN A 440 6.76 -7.68 -22.71
C ASN A 440 8.05 -8.34 -22.19
N LYS A 441 9.22 -7.77 -22.52
CA LYS A 441 10.49 -8.25 -21.99
C LYS A 441 10.55 -8.09 -20.47
N LEU A 442 10.20 -6.91 -19.94
CA LEU A 442 10.16 -6.67 -18.49
C LEU A 442 9.23 -7.67 -17.77
N PHE A 443 8.04 -7.91 -18.32
CA PHE A 443 7.08 -8.86 -17.78
C PHE A 443 7.64 -10.29 -17.75
N ASN A 444 8.24 -10.74 -18.85
CA ASN A 444 8.83 -12.08 -18.94
C ASN A 444 10.04 -12.25 -18.00
N ASP A 445 10.89 -11.23 -17.88
CA ASP A 445 12.03 -11.22 -16.96
C ASP A 445 11.54 -11.28 -15.50
N ALA A 446 10.47 -10.55 -15.16
CA ALA A 446 9.81 -10.61 -13.85
C ALA A 446 9.25 -12.01 -13.52
N MET A 447 8.52 -12.63 -14.45
CA MET A 447 7.97 -13.98 -14.24
C MET A 447 9.06 -15.05 -14.13
N ALA A 448 10.15 -14.91 -14.90
CA ALA A 448 11.31 -15.79 -14.80
C ALA A 448 11.99 -15.63 -13.42
N SER A 449 12.09 -14.40 -12.92
CA SER A 449 12.66 -14.11 -11.60
C SER A 449 11.93 -14.84 -10.46
N ASP A 450 10.59 -14.76 -10.44
CA ASP A 450 9.75 -15.49 -9.48
C ASP A 450 9.83 -17.02 -9.65
N SER A 451 10.02 -17.48 -10.89
CA SER A 451 10.10 -18.91 -11.23
C SER A 451 11.39 -19.58 -10.74
N GLN A 452 12.41 -18.84 -10.29
CA GLN A 452 13.57 -19.43 -9.61
C GLN A 452 13.19 -20.19 -8.34
N MET A 453 12.08 -19.82 -7.68
CA MET A 453 11.54 -20.54 -6.53
C MET A 453 11.10 -21.98 -6.87
N MET A 454 10.97 -22.33 -8.15
CA MET A 454 10.71 -23.71 -8.59
C MET A 454 11.81 -24.68 -8.14
N SER A 455 13.04 -24.22 -7.95
CA SER A 455 14.12 -25.04 -7.37
C SER A 455 13.79 -25.55 -5.96
N LEU A 456 13.05 -24.78 -5.17
CA LEU A 456 12.57 -25.18 -3.85
C LEU A 456 11.44 -26.21 -3.97
N VAL A 457 10.54 -26.05 -4.95
CA VAL A 457 9.48 -27.03 -5.27
C VAL A 457 10.09 -28.38 -5.61
N VAL A 458 11.10 -28.40 -6.49
CA VAL A 458 11.81 -29.61 -6.87
C VAL A 458 12.53 -30.23 -5.68
N ARG A 459 13.13 -29.43 -4.79
CA ARG A 459 13.84 -29.93 -3.61
C ARG A 459 12.89 -30.54 -2.58
N ASP A 460 11.78 -29.87 -2.29
CA ASP A 460 10.91 -30.19 -1.14
C ASP A 460 9.67 -31.02 -1.53
N SER A 461 9.41 -31.22 -2.82
CA SER A 461 8.25 -31.96 -3.35
C SER A 461 8.60 -32.74 -4.62
N LYS A 462 9.81 -33.32 -4.66
CA LYS A 462 10.36 -34.05 -5.80
C LYS A 462 9.44 -35.20 -6.25
N GLU A 463 8.83 -35.89 -5.29
CA GLU A 463 7.96 -37.04 -5.48
C GLU A 463 6.75 -36.77 -6.38
N ILE A 464 6.36 -35.50 -6.51
CA ILE A 464 5.24 -35.08 -7.36
C ILE A 464 5.58 -35.26 -8.85
N PHE A 465 6.86 -35.15 -9.20
CA PHE A 465 7.35 -35.22 -10.57
C PHE A 465 8.04 -36.56 -10.88
N GLU A 466 8.11 -37.48 -9.91
CA GLU A 466 8.64 -38.82 -10.15
C GLU A 466 7.71 -39.61 -11.08
N SER A 467 8.31 -40.38 -11.99
CA SER A 467 7.60 -41.22 -12.97
C SER A 467 6.71 -40.47 -13.98
N VAL A 468 6.92 -39.16 -14.14
CA VAL A 468 6.34 -38.33 -15.20
C VAL A 468 7.21 -38.42 -16.46
N ASP A 469 6.65 -38.94 -17.56
CA ASP A 469 7.40 -39.12 -18.82
C ASP A 469 7.32 -37.84 -19.69
N SER A 470 6.17 -37.16 -19.65
CA SER A 470 5.94 -35.89 -20.36
C SER A 470 5.22 -34.85 -19.49
N LEU A 471 5.63 -33.59 -19.63
CA LEU A 471 5.00 -32.43 -18.98
C LEU A 471 4.79 -31.28 -19.98
N VAL A 472 3.62 -30.66 -19.95
CA VAL A 472 3.36 -29.39 -20.63
C VAL A 472 3.24 -28.25 -19.61
N ASP A 473 4.12 -27.25 -19.71
CA ASP A 473 4.14 -26.03 -18.90
C ASP A 473 3.33 -24.94 -19.64
N VAL A 474 2.06 -24.79 -19.26
CA VAL A 474 1.10 -23.89 -19.91
C VAL A 474 1.24 -22.49 -19.32
N GLY A 475 1.42 -21.49 -20.17
CA GLY A 475 1.85 -20.15 -19.74
C GLY A 475 3.30 -20.14 -19.26
N GLY A 476 4.13 -21.08 -19.74
CA GLY A 476 5.50 -21.30 -19.26
C GLY A 476 6.51 -20.21 -19.64
N GLY A 477 6.09 -19.21 -20.44
CA GLY A 477 6.88 -18.03 -20.76
C GLY A 477 8.23 -18.35 -21.40
N THR A 478 9.32 -18.04 -20.69
CA THR A 478 10.70 -18.27 -21.15
C THR A 478 11.20 -19.71 -20.90
N GLY A 479 10.34 -20.56 -20.34
CA GLY A 479 10.62 -21.98 -20.09
C GLY A 479 11.49 -22.25 -18.86
N LEU A 480 11.60 -21.31 -17.92
CA LEU A 480 12.48 -21.49 -16.76
C LEU A 480 12.03 -22.64 -15.85
N ASN A 481 10.73 -22.80 -15.59
CA ASN A 481 10.23 -23.93 -14.80
C ASN A 481 10.59 -25.26 -15.47
N ALA A 482 10.32 -25.37 -16.79
CA ALA A 482 10.67 -26.54 -17.58
C ALA A 482 12.18 -26.86 -17.52
N LYS A 483 13.06 -25.84 -17.60
CA LYS A 483 14.52 -26.03 -17.48
C LYS A 483 14.93 -26.55 -16.10
N ILE A 484 14.42 -25.95 -15.02
CA ILE A 484 14.69 -26.39 -13.64
C ILE A 484 14.20 -27.83 -13.43
N LEU A 485 13.05 -28.18 -14.00
CA LEU A 485 12.53 -29.55 -13.93
C LEU A 485 13.40 -30.54 -14.71
N LEU A 486 13.84 -30.20 -15.92
CA LEU A 486 14.72 -31.05 -16.73
C LEU A 486 16.11 -31.25 -16.10
N GLU A 487 16.62 -30.26 -15.35
CA GLU A 487 17.84 -30.43 -14.55
C GLU A 487 17.69 -31.50 -13.46
N ALA A 488 16.50 -31.63 -12.88
CA ALA A 488 16.21 -32.60 -11.82
C ALA A 488 15.69 -33.95 -12.33
N PHE A 489 15.07 -33.96 -13.51
CA PHE A 489 14.47 -35.13 -14.16
C PHE A 489 14.88 -35.19 -15.65
N PRO A 490 16.13 -35.59 -15.96
CA PRO A 490 16.66 -35.50 -17.33
C PRO A 490 15.93 -36.36 -18.36
N GLU A 491 15.29 -37.44 -17.92
CA GLU A 491 14.53 -38.36 -18.78
C GLU A 491 13.12 -37.85 -19.15
N MET A 492 12.62 -36.82 -18.44
CA MET A 492 11.31 -36.23 -18.73
C MET A 492 11.38 -35.41 -20.01
N THR A 493 10.28 -35.37 -20.77
CA THR A 493 10.10 -34.45 -21.89
C THR A 493 9.23 -33.27 -21.48
N CYS A 494 9.68 -32.05 -21.73
CA CYS A 494 8.94 -30.82 -21.41
C CYS A 494 8.52 -30.07 -22.68
N THR A 495 7.26 -29.65 -22.73
CA THR A 495 6.75 -28.71 -23.72
C THR A 495 6.37 -27.39 -23.02
N VAL A 496 7.03 -26.30 -23.36
CA VAL A 496 6.63 -24.95 -22.93
C VAL A 496 5.56 -24.47 -23.91
N PHE A 497 4.34 -24.26 -23.41
CA PHE A 497 3.20 -23.84 -24.22
C PHE A 497 2.77 -22.43 -23.83
N ASP A 498 2.85 -21.49 -24.76
CA ASP A 498 2.50 -20.08 -24.53
C ASP A 498 1.99 -19.41 -25.82
N LEU A 499 1.66 -18.12 -25.77
CA LEU A 499 1.28 -17.35 -26.94
C LEU A 499 2.41 -17.33 -27.98
N PRO A 500 2.10 -17.35 -29.29
CA PRO A 500 3.11 -17.46 -30.35
C PRO A 500 4.26 -16.45 -30.27
N HIS A 501 3.96 -15.20 -29.88
CA HIS A 501 4.96 -14.13 -29.77
C HIS A 501 5.90 -14.28 -28.56
N VAL A 502 5.51 -15.05 -27.53
CA VAL A 502 6.31 -15.28 -26.31
C VAL A 502 7.37 -16.35 -26.56
N VAL A 503 6.98 -17.42 -27.26
CA VAL A 503 7.84 -18.59 -27.53
C VAL A 503 8.54 -18.54 -28.89
N ALA A 504 8.34 -17.48 -29.67
CA ALA A 504 9.04 -17.27 -30.93
C ALA A 504 10.57 -17.30 -30.72
N ASN A 505 11.27 -17.98 -31.62
CA ASN A 505 12.74 -18.05 -31.68
C ASN A 505 13.42 -18.59 -30.40
N LYS A 506 12.72 -19.39 -29.59
CA LYS A 506 13.33 -20.08 -28.44
C LYS A 506 14.14 -21.28 -28.92
N ILE A 507 15.24 -21.56 -28.21
CA ILE A 507 16.14 -22.67 -28.52
C ILE A 507 15.55 -23.94 -27.94
N GLU A 508 15.22 -24.89 -28.81
CA GLU A 508 14.77 -26.23 -28.44
C GLU A 508 15.95 -27.15 -28.13
N THR A 509 15.68 -28.20 -27.34
CA THR A 509 16.61 -29.31 -27.12
C THR A 509 15.87 -30.63 -27.36
N GLN A 510 16.56 -31.76 -27.25
CA GLN A 510 15.93 -33.07 -27.39
C GLN A 510 14.72 -33.26 -26.46
N ASN A 511 14.82 -32.77 -25.21
CA ASN A 511 13.80 -32.95 -24.16
C ASN A 511 13.03 -31.65 -23.83
N LEU A 512 13.27 -30.55 -24.55
CA LEU A 512 12.59 -29.26 -24.35
C LEU A 512 12.09 -28.70 -25.68
N LYS A 513 10.78 -28.58 -25.82
CA LYS A 513 10.11 -27.99 -26.99
C LYS A 513 9.35 -26.72 -26.62
N TYR A 514 9.14 -25.85 -27.59
CA TYR A 514 8.35 -24.64 -27.43
C TYR A 514 7.21 -24.61 -28.43
N VAL A 515 5.97 -24.51 -27.95
CA VAL A 515 4.78 -24.55 -28.79
C VAL A 515 3.97 -23.27 -28.60
N GLY A 516 3.76 -22.54 -29.70
CA GLY A 516 2.92 -21.35 -29.72
C GLY A 516 1.46 -21.72 -29.94
N GLY A 517 0.55 -21.23 -29.09
CA GLY A 517 -0.88 -21.45 -29.27
C GLY A 517 -1.75 -20.71 -28.27
N ASP A 518 -3.00 -21.14 -28.17
CA ASP A 518 -4.00 -20.59 -27.26
C ASP A 518 -4.62 -21.71 -26.41
N MET A 519 -4.39 -21.66 -25.10
CA MET A 519 -4.89 -22.64 -24.14
C MET A 519 -6.43 -22.68 -24.03
N PHE A 520 -7.14 -21.66 -24.50
CA PHE A 520 -8.60 -21.70 -24.60
C PHE A 520 -9.08 -22.58 -25.75
N HIS A 521 -8.24 -22.81 -26.75
CA HIS A 521 -8.57 -23.65 -27.91
C HIS A 521 -8.10 -25.09 -27.70
N SER A 522 -6.81 -25.28 -27.43
CA SER A 522 -6.19 -26.60 -27.23
C SER A 522 -4.94 -26.50 -26.36
N ILE A 523 -4.67 -27.56 -25.58
CA ILE A 523 -3.43 -27.75 -24.83
C ILE A 523 -2.75 -29.01 -25.39
N PRO A 524 -1.43 -29.03 -25.65
CA PRO A 524 -0.73 -30.23 -26.11
C PRO A 524 -0.91 -31.41 -25.15
N SER A 525 -1.16 -32.61 -25.69
CA SER A 525 -1.30 -33.83 -24.89
C SER A 525 -0.02 -34.16 -24.12
N SER A 526 -0.16 -34.52 -22.85
CA SER A 526 0.95 -34.83 -21.96
C SER A 526 0.46 -35.54 -20.70
N ASP A 527 1.32 -36.29 -20.01
CA ASP A 527 0.98 -36.95 -18.73
C ASP A 527 0.64 -35.93 -17.64
N VAL A 528 1.32 -34.78 -17.68
CA VAL A 528 1.12 -33.69 -16.73
C VAL A 528 0.88 -32.37 -17.45
N VAL A 529 -0.21 -31.69 -17.10
CA VAL A 529 -0.41 -30.28 -17.43
C VAL A 529 -0.04 -29.45 -16.21
N PHE A 530 0.93 -28.55 -16.35
CA PHE A 530 1.48 -27.73 -15.28
C PHE A 530 1.12 -26.25 -15.49
N PHE A 531 0.67 -25.61 -14.42
CA PHE A 531 0.41 -24.17 -14.34
C PHE A 531 1.12 -23.58 -13.13
N LYS A 532 1.77 -22.43 -13.32
CA LYS A 532 2.28 -21.60 -12.22
C LYS A 532 1.94 -20.14 -12.48
N ASN A 533 1.17 -19.52 -11.59
CA ASN A 533 0.75 -18.11 -11.71
C ASN A 533 -0.06 -17.85 -13.01
N VAL A 534 -0.94 -18.78 -13.38
CA VAL A 534 -1.73 -18.68 -14.63
C VAL A 534 -3.22 -18.63 -14.35
N LEU A 535 -3.77 -19.57 -13.58
CA LEU A 535 -5.22 -19.69 -13.45
C LEU A 535 -5.83 -18.58 -12.59
N HIS A 536 -5.04 -17.97 -11.70
CA HIS A 536 -5.45 -16.76 -10.99
C HIS A 536 -5.66 -15.53 -11.89
N ASN A 537 -5.16 -15.52 -13.14
CA ASN A 537 -5.33 -14.43 -14.11
C ASN A 537 -6.72 -14.35 -14.75
N TRP A 538 -7.54 -15.39 -14.56
CA TRP A 538 -8.77 -15.60 -15.30
C TRP A 538 -9.98 -15.74 -14.39
N ASN A 539 -11.14 -15.29 -14.86
CA ASN A 539 -12.41 -15.52 -14.17
C ASN A 539 -12.79 -17.02 -14.18
N ASP A 540 -13.80 -17.38 -13.38
CA ASP A 540 -14.20 -18.78 -13.17
C ASP A 540 -14.67 -19.48 -14.45
N GLU A 541 -15.35 -18.76 -15.36
CA GLU A 541 -15.79 -19.32 -16.65
C GLU A 541 -14.59 -19.70 -17.54
N CYS A 542 -13.59 -18.82 -17.60
CA CYS A 542 -12.34 -19.05 -18.31
C CYS A 542 -11.55 -20.20 -17.69
N VAL A 543 -11.41 -20.24 -16.35
CA VAL A 543 -10.71 -21.33 -15.66
C VAL A 543 -11.41 -22.66 -15.91
N LEU A 544 -12.74 -22.71 -15.87
CA LEU A 544 -13.51 -23.92 -16.17
C LEU A 544 -13.27 -24.41 -17.61
N LYS A 545 -13.22 -23.50 -18.59
CA LYS A 545 -12.87 -23.83 -19.98
C LYS A 545 -11.45 -24.41 -20.06
N ILE A 546 -10.47 -23.77 -19.44
CA ILE A 546 -9.07 -24.24 -19.41
C ILE A 546 -8.96 -25.61 -18.77
N LEU A 547 -9.58 -25.83 -17.60
CA LEU A 547 -9.55 -27.11 -16.89
C LEU A 547 -10.15 -28.26 -17.73
N LYS A 548 -11.20 -28.00 -18.51
CA LYS A 548 -11.75 -28.98 -19.47
C LYS A 548 -10.75 -29.34 -20.57
N ARG A 549 -10.03 -28.34 -21.13
CA ARG A 549 -8.93 -28.59 -22.09
C ARG A 549 -7.78 -29.39 -21.46
N CYS A 550 -7.48 -29.15 -20.19
CA CYS A 550 -6.46 -29.92 -19.46
C CYS A 550 -6.86 -31.39 -19.35
N ARG A 551 -8.14 -31.65 -19.04
CA ARG A 551 -8.67 -33.01 -18.98
C ARG A 551 -8.56 -33.74 -20.32
N GLU A 552 -8.86 -33.05 -21.42
CA GLU A 552 -8.67 -33.59 -22.77
C GLU A 552 -7.19 -33.90 -23.07
N ALA A 553 -6.27 -33.00 -22.70
CA ALA A 553 -4.83 -33.17 -22.91
C ALA A 553 -4.24 -34.37 -22.14
N ILE A 554 -4.65 -34.60 -20.88
CA ILE A 554 -4.13 -35.71 -20.07
C ILE A 554 -4.78 -37.06 -20.41
N THR A 555 -6.04 -37.06 -20.86
CA THR A 555 -6.72 -38.29 -21.29
C THR A 555 -6.22 -38.77 -22.65
N GLY A 556 -5.86 -37.85 -23.56
CA GLY A 556 -5.25 -38.19 -24.84
C GLY A 556 -3.84 -38.81 -24.74
N ALA A 557 -3.17 -38.71 -23.59
CA ALA A 557 -1.87 -39.33 -23.34
C ALA A 557 -1.97 -40.74 -22.70
N SER A 558 -3.18 -41.19 -22.35
CA SER A 558 -3.42 -42.37 -21.48
C SER A 558 -3.21 -43.74 -22.14
N ASP A 559 -2.59 -43.82 -23.33
CA ASP A 559 -2.30 -45.09 -24.03
C ASP A 559 -1.40 -46.04 -23.21
N ASN A 560 -0.74 -45.53 -22.16
CA ASN A 560 0.22 -46.26 -21.32
C ASN A 560 -0.34 -46.78 -19.98
N GLY A 561 -1.65 -46.63 -19.71
CA GLY A 561 -2.28 -47.11 -18.46
C GLY A 561 -1.96 -46.29 -17.20
N LYS A 562 -1.22 -45.18 -17.32
CA LYS A 562 -1.02 -44.18 -16.26
C LYS A 562 -2.12 -43.12 -16.33
N SER A 563 -2.73 -42.77 -15.19
CA SER A 563 -3.65 -41.63 -15.12
C SER A 563 -2.84 -40.33 -15.08
N GLY A 564 -3.00 -39.48 -16.09
CA GLY A 564 -2.40 -38.14 -16.08
C GLY A 564 -2.99 -37.26 -14.96
N LYS A 565 -2.35 -36.10 -14.72
CA LYS A 565 -2.77 -35.15 -13.69
C LYS A 565 -2.52 -33.70 -14.10
N VAL A 566 -3.24 -32.78 -13.46
CA VAL A 566 -2.97 -31.33 -13.56
C VAL A 566 -2.27 -30.89 -12.28
N ILE A 567 -1.18 -30.15 -12.41
CA ILE A 567 -0.49 -29.51 -11.29
C ILE A 567 -0.67 -28.00 -11.41
N ILE A 568 -1.13 -27.36 -10.34
CA ILE A 568 -1.34 -25.92 -10.29
C ILE A 568 -0.59 -25.36 -9.07
N ILE A 569 0.22 -24.34 -9.30
CA ILE A 569 0.85 -23.53 -8.25
C ILE A 569 0.25 -22.13 -8.30
N ASP A 570 -0.72 -21.86 -7.41
CA ASP A 570 -1.38 -20.57 -7.25
C ASP A 570 -1.61 -20.26 -5.76
N MET A 571 -2.06 -19.04 -5.42
CA MET A 571 -2.40 -18.74 -4.02
C MET A 571 -3.77 -19.33 -3.69
N ILE A 572 -3.92 -19.71 -2.41
CA ILE A 572 -5.21 -20.09 -1.84
C ILE A 572 -5.51 -19.16 -0.68
N LEU A 573 -6.67 -18.51 -0.72
CA LEU A 573 -7.16 -17.67 0.37
C LEU A 573 -7.70 -18.54 1.50
N ASP A 574 -7.07 -18.44 2.67
CA ASP A 574 -7.50 -19.12 3.90
C ASP A 574 -7.40 -18.19 5.11
N GLU A 575 -8.28 -17.19 5.17
CA GLU A 575 -8.31 -16.14 6.22
C GLU A 575 -8.39 -16.69 7.65
N ASN A 576 -8.83 -17.95 7.84
CA ASN A 576 -8.97 -18.55 9.15
C ASN A 576 -7.67 -19.18 9.68
N HIS A 577 -6.74 -19.56 8.78
CA HIS A 577 -5.50 -20.26 9.14
C HIS A 577 -4.25 -19.44 8.80
N ASP A 578 -4.33 -18.57 7.79
CA ASP A 578 -3.24 -17.69 7.41
C ASP A 578 -2.95 -16.67 8.52
N ARG A 579 -1.67 -16.33 8.70
CA ARG A 579 -1.29 -15.18 9.53
C ARG A 579 -1.86 -13.90 8.94
N HIS A 580 -2.03 -12.87 9.77
CA HIS A 580 -2.59 -11.58 9.35
C HIS A 580 -1.86 -10.98 8.12
N GLU A 581 -0.52 -10.95 8.13
CA GLU A 581 0.30 -10.42 7.02
C GLU A 581 0.21 -11.27 5.75
N THR A 582 0.12 -12.59 5.91
CA THR A 582 -0.08 -13.54 4.80
C THR A 582 -1.43 -13.32 4.14
N THR A 583 -2.49 -13.20 4.95
CA THR A 583 -3.83 -12.87 4.47
C THR A 583 -3.84 -11.53 3.74
N GLU A 584 -3.25 -10.49 4.33
CA GLU A 584 -3.16 -9.16 3.74
C GLU A 584 -2.50 -9.22 2.36
N THR A 585 -1.36 -9.91 2.27
CA THR A 585 -0.63 -10.06 1.01
C THR A 585 -1.47 -10.77 -0.05
N LYS A 586 -2.13 -11.88 0.29
CA LYS A 586 -2.99 -12.61 -0.66
C LYS A 586 -4.21 -11.78 -1.08
N LEU A 587 -4.79 -10.96 -0.18
CA LEU A 587 -5.86 -10.03 -0.54
C LEU A 587 -5.38 -8.90 -1.45
N VAL A 588 -4.14 -8.41 -1.27
CA VAL A 588 -3.53 -7.46 -2.20
C VAL A 588 -3.33 -8.08 -3.58
N PHE A 589 -2.87 -9.34 -3.65
CA PHE A 589 -2.79 -10.08 -4.92
C PHE A 589 -4.18 -10.29 -5.55
N ASP A 590 -5.21 -10.56 -4.75
CA ASP A 590 -6.58 -10.64 -5.27
C ASP A 590 -7.02 -9.32 -5.93
N ILE A 591 -6.80 -8.19 -5.28
CA ILE A 591 -7.10 -6.87 -5.86
C ILE A 591 -6.20 -6.57 -7.07
N LEU A 592 -4.93 -6.99 -7.06
CA LEU A 592 -4.04 -6.88 -8.22
C LEU A 592 -4.62 -7.62 -9.44
N MET A 593 -5.12 -8.85 -9.24
CA MET A 593 -5.76 -9.62 -10.30
C MET A 593 -7.04 -8.95 -10.81
N MET A 594 -7.81 -8.31 -9.92
CA MET A 594 -8.98 -7.49 -10.30
C MET A 594 -8.61 -6.25 -11.14
N VAL A 595 -7.49 -5.61 -10.83
CA VAL A 595 -7.06 -4.38 -11.48
C VAL A 595 -6.47 -4.69 -12.86
N LEU A 596 -5.58 -5.67 -12.94
CA LEU A 596 -4.82 -5.95 -14.16
C LEU A 596 -5.57 -6.85 -15.14
N LEU A 597 -6.37 -7.77 -14.62
CA LEU A 597 -6.91 -8.91 -15.34
C LEU A 597 -8.37 -9.17 -14.93
N THR A 598 -8.97 -10.24 -15.44
CA THR A 598 -10.33 -10.66 -15.03
C THR A 598 -10.29 -11.66 -13.87
N GLY A 599 -9.10 -11.87 -13.33
CA GLY A 599 -8.76 -12.93 -12.40
C GLY A 599 -9.08 -12.64 -10.95
N ARG A 600 -8.72 -13.62 -10.11
CA ARG A 600 -8.87 -13.58 -8.66
C ARG A 600 -8.05 -14.65 -7.96
N GLU A 601 -7.68 -14.37 -6.72
CA GLU A 601 -7.24 -15.42 -5.79
C GLU A 601 -8.47 -16.12 -5.21
N ARG A 602 -8.40 -17.45 -5.13
CA ARG A 602 -9.56 -18.29 -4.78
C ARG A 602 -9.36 -18.96 -3.44
N THR A 603 -10.46 -19.17 -2.73
CA THR A 603 -10.50 -20.03 -1.54
C THR A 603 -10.42 -21.51 -1.95
N LYS A 604 -10.11 -22.38 -0.99
CA LYS A 604 -10.12 -23.84 -1.20
C LYS A 604 -11.46 -24.35 -1.77
N ILE A 605 -12.57 -23.85 -1.25
CA ILE A 605 -13.93 -24.27 -1.65
C ILE A 605 -14.23 -23.83 -3.10
N GLU A 606 -13.77 -22.64 -3.49
CA GLU A 606 -13.93 -22.16 -4.87
C GLU A 606 -13.11 -22.98 -5.86
N TRP A 607 -11.88 -23.38 -5.49
CA TRP A 607 -11.06 -24.30 -6.28
C TRP A 607 -11.72 -25.69 -6.43
N GLU A 608 -12.19 -26.27 -5.33
CA GLU A 608 -12.88 -27.57 -5.33
C GLU A 608 -14.08 -27.57 -6.26
N LYS A 609 -14.91 -26.52 -6.19
CA LYS A 609 -16.05 -26.35 -7.09
C LYS A 609 -15.63 -26.37 -8.56
N LEU A 610 -14.57 -25.63 -8.92
CA LEU A 610 -14.05 -25.59 -10.29
C LEU A 610 -13.52 -26.96 -10.76
N PHE A 611 -12.84 -27.70 -9.89
CA PHE A 611 -12.34 -29.04 -10.22
C PHE A 611 -13.48 -30.01 -10.50
N VAL A 612 -14.50 -30.03 -9.63
CA VAL A 612 -15.69 -30.90 -9.78
C VAL A 612 -16.47 -30.53 -11.04
N GLU A 613 -16.73 -29.24 -11.30
CA GLU A 613 -17.44 -28.78 -12.50
C GLU A 613 -16.67 -29.05 -13.81
N ALA A 614 -15.33 -29.07 -13.75
CA ALA A 614 -14.49 -29.49 -14.87
C ALA A 614 -14.44 -31.02 -15.06
N GLY A 615 -15.02 -31.78 -14.12
CA GLY A 615 -15.15 -33.23 -14.18
C GLY A 615 -13.98 -34.01 -13.59
N PHE A 616 -13.13 -33.37 -12.78
CA PHE A 616 -12.11 -34.06 -11.98
C PHE A 616 -12.75 -34.66 -10.72
N ASN A 617 -12.28 -35.83 -10.30
CA ASN A 617 -12.89 -36.57 -9.16
C ASN A 617 -12.04 -36.54 -7.88
N ARG A 618 -10.75 -36.21 -7.99
CA ARG A 618 -9.82 -36.19 -6.86
C ARG A 618 -8.86 -35.03 -7.00
N TYR A 619 -8.54 -34.43 -5.86
CA TYR A 619 -7.50 -33.41 -5.78
C TYR A 619 -6.74 -33.52 -4.45
N LYS A 620 -5.52 -32.99 -4.42
CA LYS A 620 -4.70 -32.84 -3.21
C LYS A 620 -4.14 -31.43 -3.20
N ILE A 621 -4.26 -30.75 -2.06
CA ILE A 621 -3.72 -29.40 -1.86
C ILE A 621 -2.63 -29.47 -0.81
N THR A 622 -1.43 -29.02 -1.14
CA THR A 622 -0.29 -28.94 -0.25
C THR A 622 0.09 -27.46 -0.10
N PRO A 623 -0.10 -26.84 1.08
CA PRO A 623 0.37 -25.47 1.32
C PRO A 623 1.90 -25.47 1.38
N ILE A 624 2.55 -24.83 0.40
CA ILE A 624 4.01 -24.82 0.25
C ILE A 624 4.51 -23.44 -0.20
N PHE A 625 5.75 -23.08 0.17
CA PHE A 625 6.45 -21.87 -0.27
C PHE A 625 5.79 -20.54 0.12
N GLY A 626 5.38 -20.40 1.38
CA GLY A 626 4.90 -19.13 1.94
C GLY A 626 3.50 -18.77 1.46
N LEU A 627 3.38 -17.97 0.40
CA LEU A 627 2.10 -17.45 -0.09
C LEU A 627 1.33 -18.41 -1.00
N ARG A 628 1.98 -19.46 -1.50
CA ARG A 628 1.46 -20.33 -2.56
C ARG A 628 0.92 -21.65 -2.01
N SER A 629 0.24 -22.38 -2.86
CA SER A 629 -0.16 -23.76 -2.63
C SER A 629 0.02 -24.53 -3.92
N LEU A 630 0.40 -25.80 -3.78
CA LEU A 630 0.46 -26.73 -4.89
C LEU A 630 -0.79 -27.59 -4.85
N MET A 631 -1.47 -27.68 -5.99
CA MET A 631 -2.69 -28.45 -6.17
C MET A 631 -2.43 -29.52 -7.23
N GLU A 632 -2.63 -30.78 -6.86
CA GLU A 632 -2.66 -31.92 -7.81
C GLU A 632 -4.12 -32.28 -8.07
N VAL A 633 -4.52 -32.37 -9.34
CA VAL A 633 -5.91 -32.62 -9.75
C VAL A 633 -5.96 -33.80 -10.71
N PHE A 634 -6.87 -34.74 -10.49
CA PHE A 634 -6.91 -36.05 -11.17
C PHE A 634 -8.29 -36.32 -11.82
N PRO A 635 -8.31 -36.81 -13.08
CA PRO A 635 -9.51 -36.88 -13.93
C PRO A 635 -10.55 -37.92 -13.51
#